data_AF-A0A8I0KPP4-F1
#
_entry.id   AF-A0A8I0KPP4-F1
#
_cell.length_a   1.000
_cell.length_b   1.000
_cell.length_c   1.000
_cell.angle_alpha   90.00
_cell.angle_beta   90.00
_cell.angle_gamma   90.00
#
_symmetry.space_group_name_H-M   'P 1'
#
loop_
_entity.id
_entity.type
_entity.pdbx_description
1 polymer ?
#
loop_
_entity_poly.entity_id
_entity_poly.type
_entity_poly.pdbx_seq_one_letter_code
_entity_poly.pdbx_strand_id
1 'polypeptide(L)'
;MTALNKQALRDNANSIIGILENIAGYEPSDIDGDNVELRFEDECGVDTGCDVSIVDQCHKAADVMRSLLDDLEAAEKRIAEQREYYEGVIADGSRRIAELEARTVCLPKLPVLGSNAEWYEGFAAGASGMRNECADAIRAAGIGVKGE
;
A
#
# COMPACT_ATOMS: atom_id res chain seq x y z
N MET A 1 -2.26 1.93 -23.97
CA MET A 1 -1.38 0.94 -23.32
C MET A 1 -2.26 -0.23 -22.92
N THR A 2 -2.10 -1.38 -23.56
CA THR A 2 -2.75 -2.62 -23.14
C THR A 2 -2.18 -3.02 -21.78
N ALA A 3 -3.04 -3.38 -20.82
CA ALA A 3 -2.58 -3.89 -19.54
C ALA A 3 -1.73 -5.14 -19.79
N LEU A 4 -0.50 -5.12 -19.32
CA LEU A 4 0.42 -6.25 -19.43
C LEU A 4 -0.20 -7.45 -18.67
N ASN A 5 -0.40 -8.57 -19.35
CA ASN A 5 -0.85 -9.80 -18.70
C ASN A 5 0.30 -10.41 -17.90
N LYS A 6 0.38 -10.09 -16.61
CA LYS A 6 1.44 -10.51 -15.71
C LYS A 6 1.56 -12.04 -15.59
N GLN A 7 0.43 -12.75 -15.56
CA GLN A 7 0.44 -14.21 -15.46
C GLN A 7 1.03 -14.84 -16.71
N ALA A 8 0.58 -14.40 -17.88
CA ALA A 8 1.14 -14.88 -19.15
C ALA A 8 2.64 -14.58 -19.27
N LEU A 9 3.10 -13.43 -18.77
CA LEU A 9 4.52 -13.10 -18.74
C LEU A 9 5.30 -14.02 -17.79
N ARG A 10 4.75 -14.36 -16.62
CA ARG A 10 5.35 -15.30 -15.66
C ARG A 10 5.47 -16.70 -16.25
N ASP A 11 4.41 -17.17 -16.90
CA ASP A 11 4.38 -18.48 -17.56
C ASP A 11 5.42 -18.54 -18.70
N ASN A 12 5.52 -17.46 -19.51
CA ASN A 12 6.54 -17.35 -20.54
C ASN A 12 7.96 -17.33 -19.96
N ALA A 13 8.19 -16.59 -18.87
CA ALA A 13 9.50 -16.55 -18.21
C ALA A 13 9.90 -17.93 -17.70
N ASN A 14 8.99 -18.65 -17.03
CA ASN A 14 9.22 -20.02 -16.57
C ASN A 14 9.52 -20.99 -17.73
N SER A 15 8.82 -20.83 -18.86
CA SER A 15 9.10 -21.64 -20.06
C SER A 15 10.50 -21.36 -20.61
N ILE A 16 10.94 -20.11 -20.65
CA ILE A 16 12.28 -19.73 -21.14
C ILE A 16 13.35 -20.25 -20.18
N ILE A 17 13.15 -20.06 -18.88
CA ILE A 17 14.03 -20.57 -17.82
C ILE A 17 14.23 -22.08 -17.98
N GLY A 18 13.17 -22.86 -18.18
CA GLY A 18 13.28 -24.30 -18.39
C GLY A 18 14.09 -24.69 -19.63
N ILE A 19 14.02 -23.90 -20.71
CA ILE A 19 14.88 -24.11 -21.89
C ILE A 19 16.33 -23.79 -21.57
N LEU A 20 16.59 -22.67 -20.90
CA LEU A 20 17.94 -22.23 -20.52
C LEU A 20 18.61 -23.24 -19.58
N GLU A 21 17.87 -23.74 -18.59
CA GLU A 21 18.36 -24.78 -17.67
C GLU A 21 18.66 -26.10 -18.37
N ASN A 22 17.86 -26.47 -19.37
CA ASN A 22 18.11 -27.67 -20.15
C ASN A 22 19.43 -27.55 -20.91
N ILE A 23 19.66 -26.43 -21.58
CA ILE A 23 20.92 -26.14 -22.29
C ILE A 23 22.09 -26.07 -21.30
N ALA A 24 21.89 -25.42 -20.15
CA ALA A 24 22.90 -25.31 -19.09
C ALA A 24 23.26 -26.64 -18.43
N GLY A 25 22.43 -27.68 -18.59
CA GLY A 25 22.67 -29.01 -18.04
C GLY A 25 23.65 -29.88 -18.84
N TYR A 26 24.06 -29.44 -20.03
CA TYR A 26 25.07 -30.14 -20.85
C TYR A 26 26.49 -29.74 -20.43
N GLU A 27 27.45 -30.64 -20.64
CA GLU A 27 28.86 -30.26 -20.59
C GLU A 27 29.19 -29.42 -21.85
N PRO A 28 29.96 -28.32 -21.75
CA PRO A 28 30.34 -27.51 -22.90
C PRO A 28 30.95 -28.30 -24.07
N SER A 29 31.65 -29.40 -23.79
CA SER A 29 32.22 -30.27 -24.82
C SER A 29 31.19 -31.06 -25.62
N ASP A 30 29.97 -31.23 -25.09
CA ASP A 30 28.89 -31.97 -25.73
C ASP A 30 28.07 -31.10 -26.69
N ILE A 31 28.29 -29.78 -26.66
CA ILE A 31 27.66 -28.83 -27.58
C ILE A 31 28.69 -28.40 -28.62
N ASP A 32 28.50 -28.90 -29.84
CA ASP A 32 29.29 -28.45 -30.99
C ASP A 32 29.11 -26.94 -31.19
N GLY A 33 30.20 -26.18 -31.04
CA GLY A 33 30.17 -24.73 -31.16
C GLY A 33 29.58 -24.01 -29.95
N ASP A 34 29.67 -24.59 -28.75
CA ASP A 34 29.31 -23.92 -27.49
C ASP A 34 29.94 -22.52 -27.39
N ASN A 35 31.16 -22.37 -27.89
CA ASN A 35 31.90 -21.12 -27.78
C ASN A 35 31.68 -20.23 -29.01
N VAL A 36 31.07 -19.07 -28.80
CA VAL A 36 30.93 -18.02 -29.81
C VAL A 36 32.13 -17.09 -29.71
N GLU A 37 32.94 -17.09 -30.77
CA GLU A 37 34.12 -16.24 -30.88
C GLU A 37 33.71 -14.81 -31.28
N LEU A 38 33.74 -13.87 -30.33
CA LEU A 38 33.52 -12.45 -30.60
C LEU A 38 34.87 -11.74 -30.67
N ARG A 39 35.16 -11.07 -31.78
CA ARG A 39 36.41 -10.34 -32.01
C ARG A 39 36.09 -8.89 -32.32
N PHE A 40 36.75 -8.00 -31.61
CA PHE A 40 36.57 -6.56 -31.72
C PHE A 40 37.94 -5.90 -31.68
N GLU A 41 38.23 -5.04 -32.63
CA GLU A 41 39.46 -4.25 -32.63
C GLU A 41 39.18 -2.83 -32.14
N ASP A 42 40.03 -2.32 -31.26
CA ASP A 42 40.01 -0.91 -30.88
C ASP A 42 40.68 -0.01 -31.94
N GLU A 43 40.66 1.31 -31.74
CA GLU A 43 41.27 2.28 -32.65
C GLU A 43 42.80 2.09 -32.83
N CYS A 44 43.44 1.37 -31.91
CA CYS A 44 44.86 1.03 -31.95
C CYS A 44 45.12 -0.35 -32.59
N GLY A 45 44.08 -1.06 -33.01
CA GLY A 45 44.14 -2.41 -33.60
C GLY A 45 44.34 -3.52 -32.57
N VAL A 46 44.06 -3.29 -31.29
CA VAL A 46 44.13 -4.30 -30.23
C VAL A 46 42.83 -5.09 -30.18
N ASP A 47 42.92 -6.42 -30.18
CA ASP A 47 41.76 -7.30 -30.02
C ASP A 47 41.26 -7.27 -28.57
N THR A 48 40.06 -6.74 -28.39
CA THR A 48 39.31 -6.71 -27.13
C THR A 48 38.16 -7.73 -27.13
N GLY A 49 38.20 -8.69 -28.06
CA GLY A 49 37.26 -9.78 -28.17
C GLY A 49 37.19 -10.68 -26.95
N CYS A 50 36.16 -11.51 -26.92
CA CYS A 50 36.04 -12.59 -25.96
C CYS A 50 35.30 -13.79 -26.55
N ASP A 51 35.49 -14.91 -25.88
CA ASP A 51 34.86 -16.18 -26.15
C ASP A 51 33.65 -16.32 -25.22
N VAL A 52 32.47 -16.52 -25.79
CA VAL A 52 31.21 -16.61 -25.04
C VAL A 52 30.64 -18.02 -25.16
N SER A 53 30.70 -18.78 -24.06
CA SER A 53 30.07 -20.10 -23.96
C SER A 53 28.55 -19.99 -23.84
N ILE A 54 27.82 -20.74 -24.66
CA ILE A 54 26.36 -20.81 -24.66
C ILE A 54 25.86 -21.46 -23.37
N VAL A 55 26.46 -22.58 -22.94
CA VAL A 55 26.14 -23.27 -21.67
C VAL A 55 26.25 -22.31 -20.49
N ASP A 56 27.38 -21.62 -20.37
CA ASP A 56 27.62 -20.67 -19.26
C ASP A 56 26.63 -19.51 -19.28
N GLN A 57 26.33 -18.96 -20.45
CA GLN A 57 25.38 -17.85 -20.55
C GLN A 57 23.95 -18.29 -20.28
N CYS A 58 23.54 -19.49 -20.73
CA CYS A 58 22.25 -20.06 -20.41
C CYS A 58 22.09 -20.28 -18.91
N HIS A 59 23.13 -20.80 -18.23
CA HIS A 59 23.14 -20.97 -16.78
C HIS A 59 22.96 -19.63 -16.06
N LYS A 60 23.79 -18.62 -16.39
CA LYS A 60 23.72 -17.28 -15.79
C LYS A 60 22.38 -16.60 -16.05
N ALA A 61 21.85 -16.72 -17.27
CA ALA A 61 20.57 -16.14 -17.63
C ALA A 61 19.42 -16.78 -16.86
N ALA A 62 19.40 -18.11 -16.72
CA ALA A 62 18.41 -18.82 -15.93
C ALA A 62 18.43 -18.35 -14.46
N ASP A 63 19.62 -18.26 -13.85
CA ASP A 63 19.77 -17.84 -12.46
C ASP A 63 19.30 -16.40 -12.22
N VAL A 64 19.70 -15.46 -13.09
CA VAL A 64 19.24 -14.08 -13.00
C VAL A 64 17.73 -13.98 -13.17
N MET A 65 17.15 -14.70 -14.15
CA MET A 65 15.71 -14.69 -14.37
C MET A 65 14.94 -15.27 -13.18
N ARG A 66 15.41 -16.37 -12.58
CA ARG A 66 14.80 -16.92 -11.35
C ARG A 66 14.85 -15.92 -10.20
N SER A 67 16.02 -15.32 -9.94
CA SER A 67 16.17 -14.33 -8.88
C SER A 67 15.22 -13.15 -9.05
N LEU A 68 15.04 -12.67 -10.29
CA LEU A 68 14.09 -11.60 -10.59
C LEU A 68 12.63 -12.03 -10.40
N LEU A 69 12.28 -13.28 -10.72
CA LEU A 69 10.94 -13.81 -10.47
C LEU A 69 10.65 -13.92 -8.97
N ASP A 70 11.61 -14.42 -8.18
CA ASP A 70 11.50 -14.53 -6.73
C ASP A 70 11.33 -13.15 -6.06
N ASP A 71 12.15 -12.18 -6.45
CA ASP A 71 12.05 -10.79 -5.99
C ASP A 71 10.69 -10.17 -6.34
N LEU A 72 10.15 -10.49 -7.53
CA LEU A 72 8.84 -10.04 -7.95
C LEU A 72 7.72 -10.65 -7.08
N GLU A 73 7.77 -11.94 -6.75
CA GLU A 73 6.79 -12.58 -5.84
C GLU A 73 6.85 -11.98 -4.45
N ALA A 74 8.07 -11.78 -3.93
CA ALA A 74 8.28 -11.15 -2.63
C ALA A 74 7.74 -9.72 -2.61
N ALA A 75 7.95 -8.94 -3.67
CA ALA A 75 7.40 -7.59 -3.79
C ALA A 75 5.87 -7.58 -3.88
N GLU A 76 5.28 -8.47 -4.68
CA GLU A 76 3.81 -8.58 -4.80
C GLU A 76 3.17 -8.99 -3.47
N LYS A 77 3.79 -9.93 -2.74
CA LYS A 77 3.36 -10.33 -1.39
C LYS A 77 3.41 -9.16 -0.41
N ARG A 78 4.53 -8.41 -0.37
CA ARG A 78 4.68 -7.23 0.50
C ARG A 78 3.62 -6.18 0.22
N ILE A 79 3.27 -5.94 -1.04
CA ILE A 79 2.22 -4.99 -1.42
C ILE A 79 0.85 -5.47 -0.93
N ALA A 80 0.55 -6.77 -1.05
CA ALA A 80 -0.71 -7.34 -0.58
C ALA A 80 -0.85 -7.20 0.96
N GLU A 81 0.20 -7.57 1.70
CA GLU A 81 0.24 -7.44 3.17
C GLU A 81 0.10 -5.97 3.61
N GLN A 82 0.77 -5.05 2.92
CA GLN A 82 0.62 -3.61 3.20
C GLN A 82 -0.80 -3.12 2.95
N ARG A 83 -1.45 -3.57 1.87
CA ARG A 83 -2.85 -3.21 1.59
C ARG A 83 -3.77 -3.67 2.70
N GLU A 84 -3.66 -4.92 3.11
CA GLU A 84 -4.45 -5.49 4.21
C GLU A 84 -4.23 -4.70 5.52
N TYR A 85 -2.98 -4.38 5.84
CA TYR A 85 -2.66 -3.56 7.01
C TYR A 85 -3.34 -2.18 6.97
N TYR A 86 -3.21 -1.46 5.86
CA TYR A 86 -3.82 -0.13 5.72
C TYR A 86 -5.35 -0.20 5.75
N GLU A 87 -5.95 -1.19 5.10
CA GLU A 87 -7.39 -1.41 5.16
C GLU A 87 -7.86 -1.65 6.60
N GLY A 88 -7.12 -2.46 7.37
CA GLY A 88 -7.39 -2.68 8.79
C GLY A 88 -7.30 -1.40 9.63
N VAL A 89 -6.23 -0.62 9.48
CA VAL A 89 -6.04 0.65 10.19
C VAL A 89 -7.13 1.66 9.83
N ILE A 90 -7.49 1.76 8.56
CA ILE A 90 -8.56 2.66 8.09
C ILE A 90 -9.90 2.21 8.66
N ALA A 91 -10.21 0.91 8.65
CA ALA A 91 -11.45 0.38 9.19
C ALA A 91 -11.57 0.62 10.70
N ASP A 92 -10.49 0.40 11.46
CA ASP A 92 -10.45 0.67 12.89
C ASP A 92 -10.60 2.17 13.21
N GLY A 93 -9.84 3.02 12.51
CA GLY A 93 -9.94 4.47 12.63
C GLY A 93 -11.33 4.99 12.28
N SER A 94 -11.93 4.49 11.19
CA SER A 94 -13.29 4.87 10.78
C SER A 94 -14.33 4.47 11.82
N ARG A 95 -14.19 3.29 12.44
CA ARG A 95 -15.07 2.84 13.53
C ARG A 95 -14.95 3.77 14.72
N ARG A 96 -13.73 4.13 15.12
CA ARG A 96 -13.49 5.02 16.26
C ARG A 96 -14.01 6.43 16.02
N ILE A 97 -13.88 6.96 14.80
CA ILE A 97 -14.46 8.25 14.40
C ILE A 97 -15.98 8.19 14.53
N ALA A 98 -16.63 7.16 13.98
CA ALA A 98 -18.09 7.00 14.09
C ALA A 98 -18.55 6.88 15.56
N GLU A 99 -17.82 6.15 16.41
CA GLU A 99 -18.09 6.09 17.84
C GLU A 99 -17.97 7.47 18.53
N LEU A 100 -16.99 8.28 18.13
CA LEU A 100 -16.76 9.61 18.68
C LEU A 100 -17.86 10.59 18.22
N GLU A 101 -18.21 10.58 16.94
CA GLU A 101 -19.26 11.42 16.34
C GLU A 101 -20.65 11.07 16.89
N ALA A 102 -20.88 9.82 17.29
CA ALA A 102 -22.13 9.40 17.93
C ALA A 102 -22.25 9.83 19.41
N ARG A 103 -21.19 10.37 20.03
CA ARG A 103 -21.24 10.76 21.44
C ARG A 103 -22.20 11.93 21.63
N THR A 104 -23.03 11.78 22.66
CA THR A 104 -23.98 12.81 23.05
C THR A 104 -23.95 13.03 24.55
N VAL A 105 -24.21 14.26 24.98
CA VAL A 105 -24.39 14.61 26.40
C VAL A 105 -25.77 15.26 26.60
N CYS A 106 -26.29 15.16 27.82
CA CYS A 106 -27.54 15.78 28.21
C CYS A 106 -27.24 16.96 29.12
N LEU A 107 -27.67 18.16 28.73
CA LEU A 107 -27.58 19.32 29.62
C LEU A 107 -28.73 19.30 30.64
N PRO A 108 -28.49 19.73 31.89
CA PRO A 108 -29.55 19.89 32.88
C PRO A 108 -30.71 20.74 32.36
N LYS A 109 -31.92 20.42 32.81
CA LYS A 109 -33.11 21.25 32.54
C LYS A 109 -32.99 22.56 33.31
N LEU A 110 -33.46 23.65 32.70
CA LEU A 110 -33.55 24.93 33.38
C LEU A 110 -34.57 24.85 34.54
N PRO A 111 -34.31 25.53 35.67
CA PRO A 111 -35.26 25.62 36.76
C PRO A 111 -36.53 26.35 36.32
N VAL A 112 -37.70 25.82 36.69
CA VAL A 112 -38.99 26.49 36.45
C VAL A 112 -39.20 27.52 37.55
N LEU A 113 -39.22 28.79 37.18
CA LEU A 113 -39.50 29.88 38.12
C LEU A 113 -41.02 30.00 38.28
N GLY A 114 -41.51 29.92 39.52
CA GLY A 114 -42.95 30.01 39.84
C GLY A 114 -43.52 31.43 39.82
N SER A 115 -42.86 32.38 39.17
CA SER A 115 -43.25 33.80 39.14
C SER A 115 -42.81 34.46 37.84
N ASN A 116 -43.68 35.31 37.30
CA ASN A 116 -43.45 36.09 36.07
C ASN A 116 -43.06 37.55 36.36
N ALA A 117 -42.57 37.85 37.57
CA ALA A 117 -42.08 39.19 37.85
C ALA A 117 -40.79 39.45 37.03
N GLU A 118 -40.59 40.69 36.54
CA GLU A 118 -39.46 41.06 35.67
C GLU A 118 -38.08 40.61 36.18
N TRP A 119 -37.88 40.62 37.51
CA TRP A 119 -36.63 40.14 38.13
C TRP A 119 -36.37 38.64 37.90
N TYR A 120 -37.41 37.82 37.85
CA TYR A 120 -37.32 36.40 37.52
C TYR A 120 -37.12 36.17 36.02
N GLU A 121 -37.64 37.04 35.15
CA GLU A 121 -37.41 36.97 33.70
C GLU A 121 -35.93 37.18 33.36
N GLY A 122 -35.27 38.16 33.98
CA GLY A 122 -33.84 38.39 33.82
C GLY A 122 -32.98 37.20 34.25
N PHE A 123 -33.35 36.53 35.35
CA PHE A 123 -32.67 35.31 35.80
C PHE A 123 -32.88 34.14 34.82
N ALA A 124 -34.11 33.94 34.33
CA ALA A 124 -34.41 32.91 33.33
C ALA A 124 -33.62 33.14 32.04
N ALA A 125 -33.57 34.38 31.54
CA ALA A 125 -32.80 34.77 30.37
C ALA A 125 -31.30 34.49 30.57
N GLY A 126 -30.72 34.90 31.69
CA GLY A 126 -29.31 34.65 32.01
C GLY A 126 -28.97 33.16 32.11
N ALA A 127 -29.79 32.36 32.80
CA ALA A 127 -29.61 30.91 32.92
C ALA A 127 -29.72 30.20 31.55
N SER A 128 -30.65 30.65 30.70
CA SER A 128 -30.80 30.12 29.34
C SER A 128 -29.60 30.46 28.45
N GLY A 129 -29.07 31.68 28.55
CA GLY A 129 -27.87 32.12 27.82
C GLY A 129 -26.65 31.28 28.17
N MET A 130 -26.37 31.08 29.46
CA MET A 130 -25.26 30.25 29.92
C MET A 130 -25.41 28.78 29.47
N ARG A 131 -26.63 28.23 29.47
CA ARG A 131 -26.88 26.87 28.98
C ARG A 131 -26.61 26.75 27.48
N ASN A 132 -27.00 27.74 26.69
CA ASN A 132 -26.78 27.76 25.26
C ASN A 132 -25.28 27.91 24.93
N GLU A 133 -24.55 28.78 25.63
CA GLU A 133 -23.10 28.89 25.51
C GLU A 133 -22.39 27.55 25.81
N CYS A 134 -22.82 26.84 26.86
CA CYS A 134 -22.32 25.49 27.15
C CYS A 134 -22.63 24.51 26.01
N ALA A 135 -23.86 24.54 25.47
CA ALA A 135 -24.26 23.67 24.37
C ALA A 135 -23.41 23.92 23.11
N ASP A 136 -23.16 25.18 22.78
CA ASP A 136 -22.37 25.57 21.63
C ASP A 136 -20.90 25.19 21.79
N ALA A 137 -20.32 25.36 22.98
CA ALA A 137 -18.97 24.88 23.28
C ALA A 137 -18.85 23.36 23.14
N ILE A 138 -19.86 22.60 23.58
CA ILE A 138 -19.90 21.13 23.43
C ILE A 138 -20.00 20.72 21.97
N ARG A 139 -20.84 21.39 21.17
CA ARG A 139 -20.96 21.15 19.72
C ARG A 139 -19.67 21.50 18.98
N ALA A 140 -19.01 22.61 19.36
CA ALA A 140 -17.71 22.99 18.80
C ALA A 140 -16.62 21.94 19.08
N ALA A 141 -16.76 21.17 20.17
CA ALA A 141 -15.91 20.03 20.48
C ALA A 141 -16.30 18.72 19.73
N GLY A 142 -17.30 18.76 18.84
CA GLY A 142 -17.74 17.60 18.05
C GLY A 142 -18.65 16.62 18.79
N ILE A 143 -19.29 17.03 19.88
CA ILE A 143 -20.18 16.20 20.70
C ILE A 143 -21.63 16.69 20.51
N GLY A 144 -22.57 15.76 20.31
CA GLY A 144 -23.99 16.12 20.23
C GLY A 144 -24.59 16.48 21.59
N VAL A 145 -25.60 17.35 21.61
CA VAL A 145 -26.34 17.70 22.84
C VAL A 145 -27.80 17.22 22.70
N LYS A 146 -28.28 16.44 23.67
CA LYS A 146 -29.65 15.90 23.71
C LYS A 146 -30.57 16.75 24.58
N GLY A 147 -31.84 16.86 24.18
CA GLY A 147 -32.92 17.42 25.00
C GLY A 147 -32.99 18.94 25.00
N GLU A 148 -32.89 19.55 23.82
CA GLU A 148 -33.49 20.88 23.58
C GLU A 148 -35.01 20.77 23.45
#